data_AF-A0A351KHT6-F1
#
_entry.id   AF-A0A351KHT6-F1
#
_cell.length_a   1.000
_cell.length_b   1.000
_cell.length_c   1.000
_cell.angle_alpha   90.00
_cell.angle_beta   90.00
_cell.angle_gamma   90.00
#
_symmetry.space_group_name_H-M   'P 1'
#
loop_
_entity.id
_entity.type
_entity.pdbx_description
1 polymer ?
#
loop_
_entity_poly.entity_id
_entity_poly.type
_entity_poly.pdbx_seq_one_letter_code
_entity_poly.pdbx_strand_id
1 'polypeptide(L)'
;NSKYADYTGIGGDCTNFISQVIGDKEGGGLPFDGAWYHTYPKHGRGSGTKAWLNAGAFKNYLIYSGKGSLIRRGTFQEIVKSSEGNMSGALGSLQLGDLICYEKNGDIDHFAVVTGRDSHGYPLVNSHTTDRYHVPWDLGWGDK
;
A
#
# COMPACT_ATOMS: atom_id res chain seq x y z
N ASN A 1 16.22 -1.03 2.46
CA ASN A 1 16.62 0.14 1.65
C ASN A 1 17.21 1.20 2.59
N SER A 2 18.52 1.46 2.56
CA SER A 2 19.17 2.36 3.53
C SER A 2 18.97 3.85 3.25
N LYS A 3 18.32 4.20 2.13
CA LYS A 3 17.99 5.59 1.77
C LYS A 3 16.90 6.18 2.68
N TYR A 4 16.08 5.33 3.29
CA TYR A 4 14.91 5.72 4.07
C TYR A 4 15.07 5.33 5.54
N ALA A 5 14.39 6.08 6.41
CA ALA A 5 14.32 5.72 7.81
C ALA A 5 13.51 4.42 8.01
N ASP A 6 13.97 3.63 8.98
CA ASP A 6 13.33 2.39 9.45
C ASP A 6 12.36 2.73 10.58
N TYR A 7 11.11 2.28 10.44
CA TYR A 7 10.02 2.50 11.38
C TYR A 7 9.49 1.20 12.01
N THR A 8 10.20 0.08 11.83
CA THR A 8 9.86 -1.19 12.49
C THR A 8 9.77 -1.00 14.01
N GLY A 9 8.69 -1.49 14.61
CA GLY A 9 8.45 -1.46 16.07
C GLY A 9 7.98 -0.11 16.64
N ILE A 10 7.96 0.97 15.85
CA ILE A 10 7.49 2.31 16.30
C ILE A 10 6.23 2.80 15.59
N GLY A 11 5.72 2.02 14.63
CA GLY A 11 4.50 2.29 13.88
C GLY A 11 4.74 3.08 12.59
N GLY A 12 3.85 2.89 11.61
CA GLY A 12 3.93 3.53 10.29
C GLY A 12 4.82 2.82 9.27
N ASP A 13 5.43 1.68 9.65
CA ASP A 13 6.38 0.95 8.81
C ASP A 13 5.76 0.43 7.49
N CYS A 14 4.55 -0.12 7.55
CA CYS A 14 3.78 -0.51 6.37
C CYS A 14 3.59 0.67 5.38
N THR A 15 3.23 1.84 5.89
CA THR A 15 2.95 3.02 5.06
C THR A 15 4.24 3.65 4.54
N ASN A 16 5.32 3.60 5.34
CA ASN A 16 6.65 4.01 4.93
C ASN A 16 7.15 3.15 3.76
N PHE A 17 7.02 1.81 3.84
CA PHE A 17 7.36 0.90 2.74
C PHE A 17 6.58 1.22 1.48
N ILE A 18 5.26 1.38 1.58
CA ILE A 18 4.42 1.65 0.42
C ILE A 18 4.72 3.03 -0.17
N SER A 19 5.01 4.03 0.66
CA SER A 19 5.44 5.34 0.19
C SER A 19 6.76 5.26 -0.59
N GLN A 20 7.71 4.41 -0.15
CA GLN A 20 8.93 4.13 -0.90
C GLN A 20 8.63 3.44 -2.23
N VAL A 21 7.77 2.41 -2.23
CA VAL A 21 7.42 1.69 -3.47
C VAL A 21 6.84 2.62 -4.52
N ILE A 22 5.91 3.50 -4.13
CA ILE A 22 5.25 4.42 -5.07
C ILE A 22 6.15 5.61 -5.43
N GLY A 23 7.01 6.05 -4.51
CA GLY A 23 7.74 7.29 -4.61
C GLY A 23 9.18 7.21 -5.08
N ASP A 24 9.89 6.12 -4.79
CA ASP A 24 11.28 5.94 -5.22
C ASP A 24 11.30 5.84 -6.77
N LYS A 25 12.33 6.42 -7.38
CA LYS A 25 12.56 6.35 -8.83
C LYS A 25 12.83 4.93 -9.31
N GLU A 26 13.34 4.07 -8.44
CA GLU A 26 13.51 2.63 -8.69
C GLU A 26 12.18 1.85 -8.57
N GLY A 27 11.14 2.49 -8.03
CA GLY A 27 9.77 1.99 -7.94
C GLY A 27 8.82 2.73 -8.88
N GLY A 28 7.75 3.30 -8.32
CA GLY A 28 6.70 4.01 -9.07
C GLY A 28 7.10 5.41 -9.56
N GLY A 29 8.12 6.03 -8.97
CA GLY A 29 8.64 7.33 -9.40
C GLY A 29 7.66 8.50 -9.25
N LEU A 30 6.61 8.37 -8.43
CA LEU A 30 5.64 9.44 -8.21
C LEU A 30 6.35 10.64 -7.53
N PRO A 31 6.35 11.85 -8.15
CA PRO A 31 7.03 12.98 -7.57
C PRO A 31 6.46 13.38 -6.22
N PHE A 32 7.36 13.59 -5.25
CA PHE A 32 7.03 14.12 -3.93
C PHE A 32 6.50 15.55 -4.04
N ASP A 33 5.76 15.98 -3.03
CA ASP A 33 5.25 17.34 -2.92
C ASP A 33 5.30 17.84 -1.47
N GLY A 34 4.69 19.00 -1.19
CA GLY A 34 4.71 19.59 0.15
C GLY A 34 3.92 18.82 1.20
N ALA A 35 2.99 17.94 0.81
CA ALA A 35 2.18 17.16 1.74
C ALA A 35 2.77 15.76 1.98
N TRP A 36 3.30 15.14 0.94
CA TRP A 36 3.88 13.80 0.97
C TRP A 36 5.34 13.82 0.49
N TYR A 37 6.25 13.73 1.46
CA TYR A 37 7.69 13.68 1.20
C TYR A 37 8.43 12.97 2.34
N HIS A 38 9.68 12.60 2.05
CA HIS A 38 10.67 12.15 3.03
C HIS A 38 11.90 13.05 2.96
N THR A 39 12.51 13.37 4.11
CA THR A 39 13.72 14.20 4.20
C THR A 39 14.99 13.36 4.14
N TYR A 40 16.05 13.91 3.55
CA TYR A 40 17.34 13.23 3.43
C TYR A 40 18.46 14.14 3.98
N PRO A 41 18.51 14.32 5.31
CA PRO A 41 19.51 15.20 5.91
C PRO A 41 20.91 14.59 5.74
N LYS A 42 21.93 15.45 5.64
CA LYS A 42 23.35 15.04 5.57
C LYS A 42 23.81 14.31 6.84
N HIS A 43 23.19 14.65 7.98
CA HIS A 43 23.48 14.09 9.30
C HIS A 43 22.17 13.76 10.02
N GLY A 44 22.15 12.65 10.77
CA GLY A 44 20.94 12.16 11.43
C GLY A 44 20.07 11.30 10.51
N ARG A 45 18.89 10.89 11.03
CA ARG A 45 17.93 10.09 10.26
C ARG A 45 16.96 11.02 9.54
N GLY A 46 16.61 10.67 8.30
CA GLY A 46 15.49 11.28 7.60
C GLY A 46 14.16 11.00 8.29
N SER A 47 13.12 11.70 7.85
CA SER A 47 11.75 11.43 8.29
C SER A 47 10.77 11.67 7.16
N GLY A 48 9.74 10.84 7.11
CA GLY A 48 8.53 11.08 6.32
C GLY A 48 7.62 12.12 6.98
N THR A 49 6.76 12.76 6.18
CA THR A 49 5.61 13.51 6.70
C THR A 49 4.54 12.59 7.28
N LYS A 50 3.50 13.17 7.89
CA LYS A 50 2.32 12.40 8.31
C LYS A 50 1.69 11.65 7.14
N ALA A 51 1.57 12.26 5.96
CA ALA A 51 1.04 11.58 4.78
C ALA A 51 1.95 10.45 4.29
N TRP A 52 3.25 10.49 4.59
CA TRP A 52 4.20 9.43 4.24
C TRP A 52 4.16 8.25 5.20
N LEU A 53 3.86 8.48 6.49
CA LEU A 53 4.03 7.49 7.56
C LEU A 53 2.71 6.94 8.13
N ASN A 54 1.61 7.69 8.04
CA ASN A 54 0.35 7.29 8.63
C ASN A 54 -0.63 6.79 7.56
N ALA A 55 -1.11 5.57 7.71
CA ALA A 55 -1.95 4.87 6.75
C ALA A 55 -3.22 5.67 6.34
N GLY A 56 -3.99 6.16 7.31
CA GLY A 56 -5.17 6.98 7.04
C GLY A 56 -4.83 8.31 6.33
N ALA A 57 -3.76 8.98 6.76
CA ALA A 57 -3.29 10.21 6.12
C ALA A 57 -2.78 9.98 4.70
N PHE A 58 -2.09 8.86 4.45
CA PHE A 58 -1.62 8.47 3.13
C PHE A 58 -2.79 8.17 2.17
N LYS A 59 -3.79 7.40 2.62
CA LYS A 59 -5.03 7.17 1.84
C LYS A 59 -5.70 8.49 1.48
N ASN A 60 -5.85 9.40 2.45
CA ASN A 60 -6.43 10.73 2.21
C ASN A 60 -5.61 11.54 1.21
N TYR A 61 -4.28 11.53 1.33
CA TYR A 61 -3.38 12.19 0.38
C TYR A 61 -3.60 11.68 -1.04
N LEU A 62 -3.59 10.36 -1.27
CA LEU A 62 -3.76 9.79 -2.61
C LEU A 62 -5.08 10.23 -3.25
N ILE A 63 -6.19 10.13 -2.51
CA ILE A 63 -7.52 10.47 -3.00
C ILE A 63 -7.67 11.98 -3.23
N TYR A 64 -7.31 12.81 -2.24
CA TYR A 64 -7.56 14.25 -2.31
C TYR A 64 -6.55 15.02 -3.16
N SER A 65 -5.35 14.48 -3.39
CA SER A 65 -4.40 15.05 -4.35
C SER A 65 -4.71 14.69 -5.81
N GLY A 66 -5.63 13.74 -6.04
CA GLY A 66 -5.91 13.19 -7.36
C GLY A 66 -4.85 12.23 -7.90
N LYS A 67 -3.86 11.84 -7.07
CA LYS A 67 -2.81 10.87 -7.44
C LYS A 67 -3.28 9.41 -7.36
N GLY A 68 -4.45 9.17 -6.78
CA GLY A 68 -5.11 7.87 -6.76
C GLY A 68 -6.63 8.00 -6.78
N SER A 69 -7.30 6.91 -7.12
CA SER A 69 -8.75 6.79 -7.13
C SER A 69 -9.18 5.48 -6.48
N LEU A 70 -10.36 5.47 -5.85
CA LEU A 70 -10.90 4.27 -5.23
C LEU A 70 -11.50 3.34 -6.30
N ILE A 71 -10.95 2.14 -6.45
CA ILE A 71 -11.52 1.10 -7.33
C ILE A 71 -12.75 0.45 -6.68
N ARG A 72 -12.62 0.01 -5.42
CA ARG A 72 -13.68 -0.67 -4.65
C ARG A 72 -13.41 -0.55 -3.15
N ARG A 73 -14.48 -0.52 -2.34
CA ARG A 73 -14.45 -0.69 -0.88
C ARG A 73 -15.54 -1.68 -0.49
N GLY A 74 -15.24 -2.54 0.47
CA GLY A 74 -16.15 -3.56 0.97
C GLY A 74 -15.41 -4.58 1.83
N THR A 75 -16.14 -5.49 2.44
CA THR A 75 -15.58 -6.68 3.08
C THR A 75 -14.89 -7.56 2.03
N PHE A 76 -13.99 -8.44 2.48
CA PHE A 76 -13.33 -9.39 1.59
C PHE A 76 -14.35 -10.18 0.76
N GLN A 77 -15.41 -10.70 1.40
CA GLN A 77 -16.47 -11.43 0.69
C GLN A 77 -17.15 -10.58 -0.39
N GLU A 78 -17.39 -9.30 -0.17
CA GLU A 78 -18.00 -8.40 -1.17
C GLU A 78 -17.04 -8.03 -2.31
N ILE A 79 -15.73 -8.04 -2.06
CA ILE A 79 -14.71 -7.76 -3.07
C ILE A 79 -14.40 -9.01 -3.90
N VAL A 80 -14.34 -10.19 -3.28
CA VAL A 80 -13.98 -11.46 -3.94
C VAL A 80 -15.17 -12.19 -4.56
N LYS A 81 -16.42 -11.84 -4.22
CA LYS A 81 -17.61 -12.37 -4.90
C LYS A 81 -17.57 -11.95 -6.37
N SER A 82 -17.00 -12.82 -7.21
CA SER A 82 -16.99 -12.69 -8.65
C SER A 82 -18.42 -12.68 -9.19
N SER A 83 -18.70 -11.77 -10.11
CA SER A 83 -19.63 -12.09 -11.20
C SER A 83 -19.08 -13.34 -11.90
N GLU A 84 -19.85 -14.42 -11.81
CA GLU A 84 -19.60 -15.79 -12.24
C GLU A 84 -18.58 -15.97 -13.39
N GLY A 85 -17.55 -16.80 -13.16
CA GLY A 85 -16.86 -17.56 -14.21
C GLY A 85 -15.48 -17.08 -14.68
N ASN A 86 -15.10 -15.82 -14.45
CA ASN A 86 -13.76 -15.31 -14.71
C ASN A 86 -13.37 -14.35 -13.58
N MET A 87 -12.08 -13.97 -13.45
CA MET A 87 -11.64 -12.87 -12.56
C MET A 87 -12.19 -11.52 -13.03
N SER A 88 -13.51 -11.41 -13.24
CA SER A 88 -14.27 -10.22 -13.58
C SER A 88 -14.83 -9.63 -12.29
N GLY A 89 -14.43 -8.40 -11.99
CA GLY A 89 -14.74 -7.70 -10.74
C GLY A 89 -13.56 -6.86 -10.27
N ALA A 90 -13.60 -6.41 -9.01
CA ALA A 90 -12.56 -5.53 -8.45
C ALA A 90 -11.16 -6.15 -8.50
N LEU A 91 -11.03 -7.48 -8.34
CA LEU A 91 -9.73 -8.16 -8.43
C LEU A 91 -9.19 -8.29 -9.85
N GLY A 92 -10.08 -8.37 -10.84
CA GLY A 92 -9.71 -8.35 -12.24
C GLY A 92 -9.15 -7.02 -12.68
N SER A 93 -9.70 -5.92 -12.14
CA SER A 93 -9.28 -4.57 -12.49
C SER A 93 -7.95 -4.12 -11.87
N LEU A 94 -7.45 -4.83 -10.85
CA LEU A 94 -6.20 -4.45 -10.19
C LEU A 94 -5.00 -4.52 -11.17
N GLN A 95 -4.12 -3.55 -11.10
CA GLN A 95 -2.90 -3.46 -11.89
C GLN A 95 -1.67 -3.52 -10.99
N LEU A 96 -0.49 -3.77 -11.58
CA LEU A 96 0.77 -3.64 -10.86
C LEU A 96 0.91 -2.23 -10.32
N GLY A 97 1.26 -2.11 -9.04
CA GLY A 97 1.35 -0.82 -8.35
C GLY A 97 0.05 -0.35 -7.70
N ASP A 98 -1.09 -1.00 -7.97
CA ASP A 98 -2.32 -0.69 -7.24
C ASP A 98 -2.15 -1.03 -5.76
N LEU A 99 -2.76 -0.18 -4.92
CA LEU A 99 -2.66 -0.28 -3.48
C LEU A 99 -3.91 -0.92 -2.90
N ILE A 100 -3.71 -1.81 -1.94
CA ILE A 100 -4.79 -2.40 -1.15
C ILE A 100 -4.66 -1.88 0.28
N CYS A 101 -5.70 -1.20 0.74
CA CYS A 101 -5.78 -0.65 2.09
C CYS A 101 -6.63 -1.57 2.97
N TYR A 102 -6.20 -1.84 4.19
CA TYR A 102 -6.99 -2.59 5.16
C TYR A 102 -7.56 -1.66 6.22
N GLU A 103 -8.86 -1.79 6.46
CA GLU A 103 -9.61 -0.94 7.37
C GLU A 103 -10.00 -1.72 8.63
N LYS A 104 -9.73 -1.15 9.81
CA LYS A 104 -10.10 -1.68 11.12
C LYS A 104 -10.78 -0.57 11.92
N ASN A 105 -12.00 -0.84 12.40
CA ASN A 105 -12.80 0.12 13.18
C ASN A 105 -13.01 1.49 12.51
N GLY A 106 -13.06 1.54 11.17
CA GLY A 106 -13.25 2.79 10.41
C GLY A 106 -11.93 3.48 9.99
N ASP A 107 -10.80 3.03 10.51
CA ASP A 107 -9.49 3.59 10.22
C ASP A 107 -8.66 2.67 9.32
N ILE A 108 -7.89 3.25 8.40
CA ILE A 108 -6.94 2.47 7.62
C ILE A 108 -5.74 2.14 8.50
N ASP A 109 -5.49 0.85 8.69
CA ASP A 109 -4.46 0.33 9.58
C ASP A 109 -3.23 -0.19 8.80
N HIS A 110 -3.45 -0.67 7.56
CA HIS A 110 -2.40 -1.30 6.78
C HIS A 110 -2.53 -1.09 5.29
N PHE A 111 -1.42 -1.29 4.58
CA PHE A 111 -1.34 -1.24 3.14
C PHE A 111 -0.52 -2.41 2.58
N ALA A 112 -0.95 -2.88 1.43
CA ALA A 112 -0.19 -3.74 0.55
C ALA A 112 -0.16 -3.14 -0.86
N VAL A 113 0.79 -3.57 -1.69
CA VAL A 113 0.91 -3.19 -3.09
C VAL A 113 0.84 -4.43 -3.96
N VAL A 114 0.07 -4.35 -5.06
CA VAL A 114 -0.02 -5.42 -6.05
C VAL A 114 1.28 -5.49 -6.86
N THR A 115 1.93 -6.64 -6.84
CA THR A 115 3.25 -6.87 -7.46
C THR A 115 3.24 -7.99 -8.49
N GLY A 116 2.14 -8.74 -8.59
CA GLY A 116 2.01 -9.80 -9.57
C GLY A 116 0.63 -10.41 -9.63
N ARG A 117 0.53 -11.46 -10.42
CA ARG A 117 -0.61 -12.38 -10.45
C ARG A 117 -0.11 -13.82 -10.53
N ASP A 118 -0.86 -14.75 -9.95
CA ASP A 118 -0.59 -16.18 -10.10
C ASP A 118 -1.08 -16.73 -11.46
N SER A 119 -0.94 -18.04 -11.67
CA SER A 119 -1.34 -18.72 -12.91
C SER A 119 -2.85 -18.68 -13.20
N HIS A 120 -3.68 -18.38 -12.19
CA HIS A 120 -5.14 -18.23 -12.31
C HIS A 120 -5.56 -16.76 -12.35
N GLY A 121 -4.59 -15.83 -12.39
CA GLY A 121 -4.82 -14.40 -12.40
C GLY A 121 -5.10 -13.81 -11.02
N TYR A 122 -4.93 -14.53 -9.91
CA TYR A 122 -5.14 -14.01 -8.57
C TYR A 122 -4.05 -13.00 -8.17
N PRO A 123 -4.38 -11.83 -7.59
CA PRO A 123 -3.39 -10.83 -7.25
C PRO A 123 -2.40 -11.31 -6.18
N LEU A 124 -1.11 -11.05 -6.44
CA LEU A 124 -0.02 -11.21 -5.49
C LEU A 124 0.40 -9.85 -4.97
N VAL A 125 0.68 -9.77 -3.67
CA VAL A 125 1.01 -8.51 -3.01
C VAL A 125 2.30 -8.58 -2.23
N ASN A 126 2.91 -7.40 -2.06
CA ASN A 126 3.95 -7.16 -1.08
C ASN A 126 3.43 -6.23 0.02
N SER A 127 3.84 -6.47 1.25
CA SER A 127 3.61 -5.55 2.38
C SER A 127 4.72 -5.66 3.43
N HIS A 128 4.76 -4.69 4.34
CA HIS A 128 5.76 -4.57 5.40
C HIS A 128 5.09 -4.29 6.76
N THR A 129 5.80 -4.40 7.88
CA THR A 129 5.38 -4.71 9.28
C THR A 129 5.58 -6.20 9.62
N THR A 130 5.16 -7.09 8.73
CA THR A 130 5.68 -8.46 8.65
C THR A 130 5.95 -8.68 7.17
N ASP A 131 7.18 -9.05 6.82
CA ASP A 131 7.56 -9.14 5.41
C ASP A 131 6.71 -10.16 4.67
N ARG A 132 6.01 -9.67 3.65
CA ARG A 132 5.24 -10.48 2.71
C ARG A 132 5.72 -10.17 1.31
N TYR A 133 6.17 -11.19 0.59
CA TYR A 133 6.69 -11.08 -0.77
C TYR A 133 5.95 -12.05 -1.69
N HIS A 134 5.28 -11.50 -2.71
CA HIS A 134 4.50 -12.24 -3.71
C HIS A 134 3.51 -13.24 -3.07
N VAL A 135 2.89 -12.84 -1.96
CA VAL A 135 1.89 -13.68 -1.31
C VAL A 135 0.52 -13.43 -1.97
N PRO A 136 -0.33 -14.45 -2.11
CA PRO A 136 -1.72 -14.23 -2.50
C PRO A 136 -2.36 -13.19 -1.57
N TRP A 137 -3.05 -12.21 -2.16
CA TRP A 137 -3.80 -11.25 -1.37
C TRP A 137 -4.95 -11.95 -0.64
N ASP A 138 -4.82 -12.12 0.67
CA ASP A 138 -5.86 -12.68 1.54
C ASP A 138 -6.21 -11.70 2.68
N LEU A 139 -7.00 -12.17 3.63
CA LEU A 139 -7.50 -11.39 4.76
C LEU A 139 -6.43 -11.01 5.80
N GLY A 140 -5.21 -11.51 5.72
CA GLY A 140 -4.25 -11.43 6.82
C GLY A 140 -2.96 -10.68 6.51
N TRP A 141 -2.75 -9.53 7.16
CA TRP A 141 -1.42 -8.91 7.27
C TRP A 141 -0.78 -9.09 8.66
N GLY A 142 -1.46 -9.75 9.61
CA GLY A 142 -0.93 -9.86 10.97
C GLY A 142 -1.74 -10.63 12.02
N ASP A 143 -3.01 -11.00 11.78
CA ASP A 143 -3.77 -11.77 12.77
C ASP A 143 -3.37 -13.25 12.74
N LYS A 144 -2.35 -13.59 13.54
CA LYS A 144 -2.26 -14.86 14.26
C LYS A 144 -2.62 -14.61 15.71
#